data_AF-A0A2V6UPA1-F1
#
_entry.id   AF-A0A2V6UPA1-F1
#
_cell.length_a   1.000
_cell.length_b   1.000
_cell.length_c   1.000
_cell.angle_alpha   90.00
_cell.angle_beta   90.00
_cell.angle_gamma   90.00
#
_symmetry.space_group_name_H-M   'P 1'
#
loop_
_entity.id
_entity.type
_entity.pdbx_description
1 polymer ?
#
loop_
_entity_poly.entity_id
_entity_poly.type
_entity_poly.pdbx_seq_one_letter_code
_entity_poly.pdbx_strand_id
1 'polypeptide(L)'
;MDRLVRIGHSPDPDDAFMFYALTAGKVRIPGVRIEHVLEDIETLNRRSREAELEVTAVSFATYLLIADRYRMMDPGASMGKGYGPILVAREAIPRAELEQRVTAIAGKHTTSALLLRLYVGDPPIIEVAFDKIPTAVLEGQADLGLLIHEGQITYQTLGLHKVLDLGEAWEQDTKLPLPLGCNVMRRDLGEDLHRALSQALRDSIAWAHAHVDEALDYAMRYGRGIDKDGASEGARLRRPADRSGLEKLRPSTSGESRTRSSAGRA
;
A
#
# COMPACT_ATOMS: atom_id res chain seq x y z
N MET A 1 7.74 -32.64 -5.28
CA MET A 1 6.47 -32.06 -4.78
C MET A 1 6.60 -30.57 -4.88
N ASP A 2 5.59 -29.90 -5.45
CA ASP A 2 5.59 -28.44 -5.54
C ASP A 2 5.44 -27.84 -4.15
N ARG A 3 6.22 -26.80 -3.85
CA ARG A 3 6.13 -26.05 -2.60
C ARG A 3 4.90 -25.16 -2.64
N LEU A 4 4.03 -25.25 -1.64
CA LEU A 4 2.90 -24.34 -1.50
C LEU A 4 3.36 -22.97 -1.00
N VAL A 5 2.89 -21.90 -1.64
CA VAL A 5 3.05 -20.51 -1.20
C VAL A 5 1.67 -19.86 -1.17
N ARG A 6 1.24 -19.42 0.01
CA ARG A 6 0.01 -18.64 0.16
C ARG A 6 0.31 -17.15 0.01
N ILE A 7 -0.47 -16.48 -0.80
CA ILE A 7 -0.36 -15.04 -1.07
C ILE A 7 -1.63 -14.35 -0.56
N GLY A 8 -1.51 -13.59 0.52
CA GLY A 8 -2.57 -12.73 1.05
C GLY A 8 -2.60 -11.38 0.35
N HIS A 9 -3.75 -10.96 -0.17
CA HIS A 9 -3.93 -9.60 -0.68
C HIS A 9 -5.40 -9.20 -0.60
N SER A 10 -5.69 -7.89 -0.69
CA SER A 10 -7.06 -7.43 -0.57
C SER A 10 -7.89 -7.77 -1.81
N PRO A 11 -9.20 -7.96 -1.66
CA PRO A 11 -10.13 -8.06 -2.79
C PRO A 11 -10.46 -6.66 -3.31
N ASP A 12 -9.43 -5.88 -3.65
CA ASP A 12 -9.54 -4.55 -4.22
C ASP A 12 -9.02 -4.56 -5.67
N PRO A 13 -9.54 -3.69 -6.56
CA PRO A 13 -9.19 -3.74 -7.99
C PRO A 13 -7.70 -3.61 -8.29
N ASP A 14 -6.98 -2.82 -7.50
CA ASP A 14 -5.54 -2.60 -7.67
C ASP A 14 -4.69 -3.83 -7.30
N ASP A 15 -5.01 -4.51 -6.21
CA ASP A 15 -4.36 -5.77 -5.84
C ASP A 15 -4.77 -6.90 -6.81
N ALA A 16 -6.05 -6.98 -7.19
CA ALA A 16 -6.52 -7.93 -8.18
C ALA A 16 -5.83 -7.76 -9.55
N PHE A 17 -5.62 -6.51 -9.99
CA PHE A 17 -4.87 -6.20 -11.20
C PHE A 17 -3.40 -6.65 -11.09
N MET A 18 -2.76 -6.35 -9.96
CA MET A 18 -1.35 -6.68 -9.70
C MET A 18 -1.07 -8.19 -9.74
N PHE A 19 -1.94 -8.97 -9.10
CA PHE A 19 -1.80 -10.42 -8.96
C PHE A 19 -2.46 -11.22 -10.08
N TYR A 20 -3.16 -10.57 -11.02
CA TYR A 20 -3.97 -11.25 -12.04
C TYR A 20 -3.23 -12.36 -12.79
N ALA A 21 -2.04 -12.08 -13.32
CA ALA A 21 -1.32 -13.03 -14.17
C ALA A 21 -0.81 -14.25 -13.38
N LEU A 22 -0.53 -14.08 -12.09
CA LEU A 22 -0.25 -15.19 -11.17
C LEU A 22 -1.52 -16.03 -10.93
N THR A 23 -2.63 -15.37 -10.61
CA THR A 23 -3.93 -16.03 -10.36
C THR A 23 -4.41 -16.82 -11.59
N ALA A 24 -4.26 -16.24 -12.78
CA ALA A 24 -4.67 -16.83 -14.05
C ALA A 24 -3.63 -17.83 -14.61
N GLY A 25 -2.51 -18.04 -13.92
CA GLY A 25 -1.45 -18.98 -14.32
C GLY A 25 -0.71 -18.59 -15.61
N LYS A 26 -0.77 -17.30 -15.99
CA LYS A 26 -0.03 -16.70 -17.12
C LYS A 26 1.44 -16.49 -16.76
N VAL A 27 1.70 -16.20 -15.49
CA VAL A 27 3.03 -16.19 -14.86
C VAL A 27 3.07 -17.34 -13.86
N ARG A 28 4.16 -18.12 -13.89
CA ARG A 28 4.34 -19.30 -13.02
C ARG A 28 5.74 -19.31 -12.44
N ILE A 29 5.85 -19.86 -11.24
CA ILE A 29 7.14 -20.12 -10.59
C ILE A 29 7.37 -21.63 -10.64
N PRO A 30 8.45 -22.12 -11.29
CA PRO A 30 8.75 -23.55 -11.34
C PRO A 30 8.83 -24.18 -9.94
N GLY A 31 8.13 -25.29 -9.74
CA GLY A 31 8.13 -26.03 -8.47
C GLY A 31 7.37 -25.34 -7.33
N VAL A 32 6.57 -24.31 -7.62
CA VAL A 32 5.76 -23.60 -6.62
C VAL A 32 4.29 -23.61 -7.03
N ARG A 33 3.43 -24.03 -6.10
CA ARG A 33 1.97 -23.90 -6.21
C ARG A 33 1.53 -22.67 -5.42
N ILE A 34 0.88 -21.73 -6.10
CA ILE A 34 0.36 -20.51 -5.48
C ILE A 34 -1.10 -20.72 -5.05
N GLU A 35 -1.43 -20.25 -3.86
CA GLU A 35 -2.79 -20.20 -3.33
C GLU A 35 -3.10 -18.78 -2.86
N HIS A 36 -4.15 -18.17 -3.41
CA HIS A 36 -4.53 -16.80 -3.08
C HIS A 36 -5.48 -16.77 -1.89
N VAL A 37 -5.22 -15.85 -0.96
CA VAL A 37 -6.02 -15.62 0.24
C VAL A 37 -6.54 -14.19 0.19
N LEU A 38 -7.83 -14.03 -0.07
CA LEU A 38 -8.46 -12.72 -0.25
C LEU A 38 -9.11 -12.27 1.07
N GLU A 39 -8.50 -11.27 1.72
CA GLU A 39 -8.96 -10.73 3.01
C GLU A 39 -8.74 -9.23 3.07
N ASP A 40 -9.50 -8.52 3.89
CA ASP A 40 -9.28 -7.08 4.08
C ASP A 40 -7.89 -6.78 4.66
N ILE A 41 -7.36 -5.60 4.35
CA ILE A 41 -5.98 -5.22 4.72
C ILE A 41 -5.74 -5.26 6.23
N GLU A 42 -6.74 -4.96 7.06
CA GLU A 42 -6.60 -4.99 8.52
C GLU A 42 -6.54 -6.44 9.04
N THR A 43 -7.31 -7.36 8.46
CA THR A 43 -7.15 -8.79 8.72
C THR A 43 -5.77 -9.28 8.32
N LEU A 44 -5.27 -8.92 7.14
CA LEU A 44 -3.91 -9.28 6.70
C LEU A 44 -2.84 -8.68 7.62
N ASN A 45 -3.01 -7.43 8.06
CA ASN A 45 -2.13 -6.80 9.05
C ASN A 45 -2.08 -7.62 10.35
N ARG A 46 -3.23 -8.04 10.90
CA ARG A 46 -3.27 -8.89 12.10
C ARG A 46 -2.58 -10.23 11.90
N ARG A 47 -2.89 -10.93 10.82
CA ARG A 47 -2.32 -12.26 10.51
C ARG A 47 -0.82 -12.22 10.25
N SER A 48 -0.32 -11.12 9.69
CA SER A 48 1.11 -10.92 9.46
C SER A 48 1.92 -10.87 10.77
N ARG A 49 1.29 -10.49 11.89
CA ARG A 49 1.97 -10.50 13.19
C ARG A 49 2.32 -11.93 13.63
N GLU A 50 1.51 -12.91 13.25
CA GLU A 50 1.76 -14.34 13.54
C GLU A 50 2.50 -15.08 12.42
N ALA A 51 2.94 -14.36 11.38
CA ALA A 51 3.63 -14.93 10.23
C ALA A 51 2.89 -16.10 9.55
N GLU A 52 1.56 -16.02 9.47
CA GLU A 52 0.75 -17.11 8.94
C GLU A 52 0.92 -17.35 7.44
N LEU A 53 1.14 -16.30 6.65
CA LEU A 53 1.18 -16.35 5.18
C LEU A 53 2.61 -16.19 4.65
N GLU A 54 2.99 -16.99 3.66
CA GLU A 54 4.32 -16.92 3.04
C GLU A 54 4.56 -15.57 2.36
N VAL A 55 3.54 -15.03 1.70
CA VAL A 55 3.52 -13.68 1.13
C VAL A 55 2.22 -13.01 1.56
N THR A 56 2.27 -11.73 1.92
CA THR A 56 1.06 -10.97 2.24
C THR A 56 1.24 -9.49 1.95
N ALA A 57 0.17 -8.83 1.48
CA ALA A 57 0.04 -7.39 1.52
C ALA A 57 -0.11 -6.94 2.98
N VAL A 58 0.56 -5.84 3.35
CA VAL A 58 0.44 -5.19 4.65
C VAL A 58 0.50 -3.68 4.49
N SER A 59 -0.08 -2.97 5.46
CA SER A 59 0.18 -1.55 5.64
C SER A 59 1.64 -1.31 6.01
N PHE A 60 2.26 -0.24 5.50
CA PHE A 60 3.63 0.14 5.89
C PHE A 60 3.76 0.34 7.41
N ALA A 61 2.74 0.90 8.07
CA ALA A 61 2.72 1.00 9.53
C ALA A 61 2.84 -0.37 10.23
N THR A 62 2.17 -1.40 9.69
CA THR A 62 2.28 -2.77 10.20
C THR A 62 3.66 -3.37 9.91
N TYR A 63 4.25 -3.10 8.75
CA TYR A 63 5.58 -3.61 8.41
C TYR A 63 6.64 -3.25 9.45
N LEU A 64 6.57 -2.05 10.04
CA LEU A 64 7.48 -1.61 11.10
C LEU A 64 7.47 -2.54 12.33
N LEU A 65 6.38 -3.28 12.55
CA LEU A 65 6.17 -4.17 13.70
C LEU A 65 6.54 -5.63 13.40
N ILE A 66 6.71 -6.00 12.13
CA ILE A 66 6.92 -7.39 11.68
C ILE A 66 8.20 -7.58 10.86
N ALA A 67 9.04 -6.54 10.77
CA ALA A 67 10.24 -6.54 9.95
C ALA A 67 11.28 -7.59 10.36
N ASP A 68 11.19 -8.14 11.57
CA ASP A 68 11.98 -9.28 12.06
C ASP A 68 11.53 -10.63 11.45
N ARG A 69 10.26 -10.75 11.05
CA ARG A 69 9.66 -11.97 10.47
C ARG A 69 9.51 -11.90 8.96
N TYR A 70 9.32 -10.69 8.45
CA TYR A 70 9.05 -10.42 7.05
C TYR A 70 10.11 -9.53 6.41
N ARG A 71 10.35 -9.76 5.12
CA ARG A 71 11.10 -8.89 4.24
C ARG A 71 10.15 -8.27 3.23
N MET A 72 10.28 -6.97 2.99
CA MET A 72 9.57 -6.28 1.93
C MET A 72 9.97 -6.77 0.54
N MET A 73 8.98 -6.93 -0.34
CA MET A 73 9.19 -7.21 -1.75
C MET A 73 9.55 -5.92 -2.49
N ASP A 74 10.38 -6.02 -3.54
CA ASP A 74 10.68 -4.85 -4.36
C ASP A 74 9.47 -4.36 -5.20
N PRO A 75 8.63 -5.24 -5.80
CA PRO A 75 7.43 -4.81 -6.51
C PRO A 75 6.19 -4.74 -5.60
N GLY A 76 5.19 -4.00 -6.06
CA GLY A 76 3.84 -4.06 -5.51
C GLY A 76 3.61 -3.21 -4.27
N ALA A 77 4.45 -2.19 -4.04
CA ALA A 77 4.15 -1.16 -3.05
C ALA A 77 3.10 -0.17 -3.59
N SER A 78 2.24 0.29 -2.69
CA SER A 78 1.29 1.39 -2.89
C SER A 78 1.85 2.67 -2.30
N MET A 79 2.04 3.67 -3.14
CA MET A 79 2.65 4.96 -2.78
C MET A 79 1.74 6.10 -3.26
N GLY A 80 1.31 6.96 -2.34
CA GLY A 80 0.58 8.19 -2.66
C GLY A 80 1.51 9.28 -3.19
N LYS A 81 1.15 9.93 -4.29
CA LYS A 81 1.84 11.13 -4.82
C LYS A 81 0.79 12.21 -5.08
N GLY A 82 0.75 13.26 -4.27
CA GLY A 82 -0.34 14.23 -4.33
C GLY A 82 -1.70 13.71 -3.88
N TYR A 83 -1.75 12.53 -3.24
CA TYR A 83 -2.98 11.96 -2.66
C TYR A 83 -2.67 11.06 -1.47
N GLY A 84 -3.63 10.94 -0.56
CA GLY A 84 -3.55 10.06 0.62
C GLY A 84 -4.83 10.13 1.45
N PRO A 85 -4.95 9.30 2.50
CA PRO A 85 -6.18 9.17 3.28
C PRO A 85 -6.73 10.52 3.72
N ILE A 86 -8.05 10.67 3.71
CA ILE A 86 -8.70 11.94 4.06
C ILE A 86 -9.64 11.75 5.24
N LEU A 87 -9.72 12.76 6.09
CA LEU A 87 -10.77 12.88 7.09
C LEU A 87 -11.96 13.63 6.51
N VAL A 88 -13.14 13.06 6.69
CA VAL A 88 -14.42 13.66 6.28
C VAL A 88 -15.40 13.76 7.44
N ALA A 89 -16.34 14.69 7.34
CA ALA A 89 -17.43 14.87 8.29
C ALA A 89 -18.72 15.32 7.59
N ARG A 90 -19.84 15.36 8.32
CA ARG A 90 -21.11 15.92 7.83
C ARG A 90 -21.06 17.45 7.64
N GLU A 91 -20.14 18.11 8.32
CA GLU A 91 -19.94 19.55 8.30
C GLU A 91 -18.46 19.88 8.50
N ALA A 92 -18.07 21.15 8.31
CA ALA A 92 -16.71 21.56 8.58
C ALA A 92 -16.40 21.49 10.09
N ILE A 93 -15.28 20.86 10.46
CA ILE A 93 -14.81 20.78 11.85
C ILE A 93 -13.46 21.51 11.93
N PRO A 94 -13.28 22.47 12.86
CA PRO A 94 -11.99 23.14 13.06
C PRO A 94 -10.87 22.15 13.40
N ARG A 95 -9.67 22.37 12.87
CA ARG A 95 -8.52 21.47 13.10
C ARG A 95 -8.22 21.24 14.58
N ALA A 96 -8.40 22.26 15.41
CA ALA A 96 -8.15 22.20 16.86
C ALA A 96 -9.11 21.26 17.61
N GLU A 97 -10.22 20.86 17.00
CA GLU A 97 -11.23 20.01 17.64
C GLU A 97 -11.11 18.53 17.23
N LEU A 98 -10.35 18.21 16.18
CA LEU A 98 -10.36 16.87 15.57
C LEU A 98 -9.95 15.76 16.53
N GLU A 99 -9.00 16.02 17.44
CA GLU A 99 -8.54 15.04 18.41
C GLU A 99 -9.64 14.62 19.41
N GLN A 100 -10.67 15.44 19.60
CA GLN A 100 -11.77 15.14 20.54
C GLN A 100 -12.95 14.40 19.88
N ARG A 101 -12.92 14.22 18.55
CA ARG A 101 -14.03 13.70 17.76
C ARG A 101 -13.92 12.19 17.54
N VAL A 102 -15.07 11.50 17.62
CA VAL A 102 -15.11 10.06 17.37
C VAL A 102 -14.83 9.80 15.89
N THR A 103 -13.77 9.05 15.60
CA THR A 103 -13.31 8.78 14.23
C THR A 103 -13.55 7.33 13.84
N ALA A 104 -14.36 7.11 12.81
CA ALA A 104 -14.51 5.80 12.17
C ALA A 104 -13.29 5.50 11.29
N ILE A 105 -12.64 4.36 11.52
CA ILE A 105 -11.45 3.91 10.78
C ILE A 105 -11.63 2.48 10.26
N ALA A 106 -10.92 2.14 9.19
CA ALA A 106 -10.95 0.80 8.58
C ALA A 106 -10.16 -0.26 9.38
N GLY A 107 -9.24 0.19 10.24
CA GLY A 107 -8.38 -0.70 11.02
C GLY A 107 -7.26 0.04 11.72
N LYS A 108 -6.98 -0.33 12.97
CA LYS A 108 -5.99 0.34 13.81
C LYS A 108 -4.53 0.10 13.42
N HIS A 109 -4.22 -0.93 12.62
CA HIS A 109 -2.85 -1.23 12.19
C HIS A 109 -2.55 -0.70 10.78
N THR A 110 -3.49 0.04 10.20
CA THR A 110 -3.32 0.64 8.87
C THR A 110 -2.37 1.84 8.88
N THR A 111 -1.78 2.14 7.74
CA THR A 111 -0.97 3.37 7.60
C THR A 111 -1.83 4.62 7.72
N SER A 112 -3.10 4.57 7.30
CA SER A 112 -4.04 5.68 7.51
C SER A 112 -4.28 5.95 9.01
N ALA A 113 -4.44 4.91 9.83
CA ALA A 113 -4.56 5.07 11.28
C ALA A 113 -3.27 5.64 11.92
N LEU A 114 -2.08 5.26 11.43
CA LEU A 114 -0.82 5.88 11.86
C LEU A 114 -0.78 7.37 11.49
N LEU A 115 -1.18 7.73 10.27
CA LEU A 115 -1.22 9.13 9.83
C LEU A 115 -2.21 9.96 10.64
N LEU A 116 -3.38 9.41 10.96
CA LEU A 116 -4.34 10.03 11.88
C LEU A 116 -3.63 10.40 13.19
N ARG A 117 -2.86 9.45 13.75
CA ARG A 117 -2.13 9.69 14.99
C ARG A 117 -1.04 10.74 14.90
N LEU A 118 -0.35 10.80 13.77
CA LEU A 118 0.72 11.78 13.55
C LEU A 118 0.20 13.20 13.34
N TYR A 119 -0.93 13.38 12.65
CA TYR A 119 -1.42 14.70 12.24
C TYR A 119 -2.57 15.26 13.06
N VAL A 120 -3.26 14.40 13.83
CA VAL A 120 -4.41 14.76 14.67
C VAL A 120 -4.16 14.50 16.15
N GLY A 121 -3.53 13.39 16.53
CA GLY A 121 -3.35 12.99 17.93
C GLY A 121 -4.00 11.65 18.24
N ASP A 122 -4.56 11.44 19.42
CA ASP A 122 -5.15 10.14 19.81
C ASP A 122 -6.67 10.22 20.00
N PRO A 123 -7.46 10.41 18.92
CA PRO A 123 -8.90 10.55 19.04
C PRO A 123 -9.58 9.25 19.46
N PRO A 124 -10.79 9.31 20.06
CA PRO A 124 -11.61 8.13 20.23
C PRO A 124 -11.94 7.53 18.86
N ILE A 125 -11.74 6.21 18.70
CA ILE A 125 -11.93 5.51 17.42
C ILE A 125 -13.01 4.44 17.51
N ILE A 126 -13.67 4.20 16.38
CA ILE A 126 -14.45 2.99 16.13
C ILE A 126 -13.92 2.29 14.87
N GLU A 127 -13.73 0.97 14.94
CA GLU A 127 -13.31 0.17 13.79
C GLU A 127 -14.56 -0.33 13.05
N VAL A 128 -14.70 0.02 11.78
CA VAL A 128 -15.77 -0.44 10.90
C VAL A 128 -15.16 -0.90 9.57
N ALA A 129 -15.89 -1.70 8.80
CA ALA A 129 -15.46 -2.03 7.43
C ALA A 129 -15.30 -0.74 6.61
N PHE A 130 -14.27 -0.65 5.77
CA PHE A 130 -13.92 0.61 5.10
C PHE A 130 -15.08 1.19 4.26
N ASP A 131 -15.89 0.33 3.65
CA ASP A 131 -17.08 0.69 2.86
C ASP A 131 -18.24 1.21 3.72
N LYS A 132 -18.17 1.02 5.05
CA LYS A 132 -19.16 1.50 6.02
C LYS A 132 -18.78 2.81 6.69
N ILE A 133 -17.53 3.29 6.50
CA ILE A 133 -17.08 4.55 7.12
C ILE A 133 -17.98 5.73 6.73
N PRO A 134 -18.33 5.95 5.43
CA PRO A 134 -19.22 7.06 5.08
C PRO A 134 -20.58 6.97 5.75
N THR A 135 -21.18 5.77 5.79
CA THR A 135 -22.47 5.54 6.46
C THR A 135 -22.39 5.80 7.96
N ALA A 136 -21.32 5.34 8.64
CA ALA A 136 -21.12 5.60 10.06
C ALA A 136 -21.07 7.10 10.38
N VAL A 137 -20.47 7.90 9.49
CA VAL A 137 -20.46 9.37 9.62
C VAL A 137 -21.84 9.96 9.34
N LEU A 138 -22.52 9.54 8.26
CA LEU A 138 -23.84 10.07 7.90
C LEU A 138 -24.90 9.79 8.95
N GLU A 139 -24.85 8.61 9.58
CA GLU A 139 -25.79 8.19 10.63
C GLU A 139 -25.43 8.72 12.03
N GLY A 140 -24.32 9.45 12.18
CA GLY A 140 -23.91 10.02 13.47
C GLY A 140 -23.30 9.03 14.44
N GLN A 141 -22.91 7.83 13.99
CA GLN A 141 -22.16 6.86 14.80
C GLN A 141 -20.72 7.34 15.04
N ALA A 142 -20.17 8.12 14.10
CA ALA A 142 -18.91 8.83 14.23
C ALA A 142 -19.06 10.30 13.79
N ASP A 143 -18.21 11.15 14.34
CA ASP A 143 -18.08 12.56 13.94
C ASP A 143 -17.23 12.70 12.68
N LEU A 144 -16.17 11.89 12.59
CA LEU A 144 -15.20 11.87 11.51
C LEU A 144 -15.13 10.48 10.87
N GLY A 145 -14.86 10.44 9.57
CA GLY A 145 -14.54 9.21 8.85
C GLY A 145 -13.18 9.32 8.20
N LEU A 146 -12.31 8.33 8.42
CA LEU A 146 -11.01 8.23 7.77
C LEU A 146 -11.14 7.41 6.49
N LEU A 147 -11.35 8.11 5.36
CA LEU A 147 -11.54 7.47 4.07
C LEU A 147 -10.21 7.11 3.40
N ILE A 148 -10.23 5.94 2.77
CA ILE A 148 -9.16 5.34 1.98
C ILE A 148 -9.71 4.91 0.61
N HIS A 149 -8.82 4.58 -0.33
CA HIS A 149 -9.17 4.11 -1.68
C HIS A 149 -10.18 5.05 -2.38
N GLU A 150 -11.23 4.49 -2.99
CA GLU A 150 -12.23 5.21 -3.77
C GLU A 150 -13.09 6.17 -2.95
N GLY A 151 -13.19 5.98 -1.63
CA GLY A 151 -13.93 6.89 -0.75
C GLY A 151 -13.41 8.33 -0.82
N GLN A 152 -12.13 8.49 -1.14
CA GLN A 152 -11.49 9.80 -1.31
C GLN A 152 -12.04 10.60 -2.52
N ILE A 153 -12.65 9.92 -3.48
CA ILE A 153 -13.19 10.51 -4.71
C ILE A 153 -14.70 10.73 -4.58
N THR A 154 -15.40 9.81 -3.92
CA THR A 154 -16.88 9.79 -3.87
C THR A 154 -17.48 10.54 -2.69
N TYR A 155 -16.70 10.96 -1.69
CA TYR A 155 -17.24 11.59 -0.48
C TYR A 155 -18.13 12.83 -0.76
N GLN A 156 -17.83 13.61 -1.80
CA GLN A 156 -18.61 14.80 -2.16
C GLN A 156 -20.02 14.44 -2.64
N THR A 157 -20.17 13.32 -3.38
CA THR A 157 -21.49 12.88 -3.87
C THR A 157 -22.36 12.34 -2.73
N LEU A 158 -21.74 11.93 -1.63
CA LEU A 158 -22.39 11.52 -0.39
C LEU A 158 -22.73 12.70 0.54
N GLY A 159 -22.44 13.94 0.13
CA GLY A 159 -22.68 15.14 0.94
C GLY A 159 -21.72 15.31 2.12
N LEU A 160 -20.58 14.62 2.11
CA LEU A 160 -19.55 14.75 3.14
C LEU A 160 -18.56 15.87 2.78
N HIS A 161 -17.97 16.47 3.81
CA HIS A 161 -16.98 17.54 3.69
C HIS A 161 -15.58 17.00 4.01
N LYS A 162 -14.58 17.30 3.16
CA LYS A 162 -13.17 17.02 3.48
C LYS A 162 -12.71 18.00 4.56
N VAL A 163 -12.26 17.46 5.68
CA VAL A 163 -11.82 18.20 6.87
C VAL A 163 -10.30 18.31 6.90
N LEU A 164 -9.61 17.22 6.57
CA LEU A 164 -8.15 17.18 6.50
C LEU A 164 -7.72 16.14 5.48
N ASP A 165 -6.71 16.49 4.68
CA ASP A 165 -6.05 15.58 3.75
C ASP A 165 -4.69 15.16 4.33
N LEU A 166 -4.56 13.89 4.70
CA LEU A 166 -3.33 13.38 5.31
C LEU A 166 -2.23 13.13 4.26
N GLY A 167 -2.61 12.98 2.99
CA GLY A 167 -1.67 12.92 1.87
C GLY A 167 -1.02 14.27 1.62
N GLU A 168 -1.83 15.33 1.53
CA GLU A 168 -1.33 16.70 1.36
C GLU A 168 -0.47 17.13 2.56
N ALA A 169 -0.89 16.81 3.79
CA ALA A 169 -0.11 17.10 4.99
C ALA A 169 1.27 16.39 4.97
N TRP A 170 1.30 15.11 4.59
CA TRP A 170 2.54 14.36 4.43
C TRP A 170 3.47 14.94 3.37
N GLU A 171 2.94 15.30 2.21
CA GLU A 171 3.72 15.90 1.14
C GLU A 171 4.25 17.28 1.55
N GLN A 172 3.45 18.07 2.28
CA GLN A 172 3.88 19.35 2.81
C GLN A 172 5.10 19.19 3.72
N ASP A 173 5.07 18.25 4.66
CA ASP A 173 6.11 18.08 5.67
C ASP A 173 7.36 17.38 5.14
N THR A 174 7.19 16.40 4.26
CA THR A 174 8.30 15.51 3.85
C THR A 174 8.83 15.79 2.45
N LYS A 175 8.01 16.34 1.55
CA LYS A 175 8.26 16.41 0.10
C LYS A 175 8.48 15.03 -0.55
N LEU A 176 8.04 13.95 0.10
CA LEU A 176 8.20 12.58 -0.36
C LEU A 176 6.86 11.90 -0.66
N PRO A 177 6.83 10.88 -1.54
CA PRO A 177 5.65 10.04 -1.71
C PRO A 177 5.22 9.39 -0.38
N LEU A 178 3.92 9.29 -0.15
CA LEU A 178 3.35 8.69 1.05
C LEU A 178 3.31 7.16 0.95
N PRO A 179 4.07 6.41 1.78
CA PRO A 179 3.96 4.95 1.80
C PRO A 179 2.62 4.51 2.39
N LEU A 180 1.81 3.74 1.65
CA LEU A 180 0.48 3.28 2.09
C LEU A 180 0.49 1.78 2.44
N GLY A 181 0.79 0.94 1.45
CA GLY A 181 0.87 -0.51 1.60
C GLY A 181 2.06 -1.10 0.87
N CYS A 182 2.50 -2.28 1.28
CA CYS A 182 3.59 -3.01 0.64
C CYS A 182 3.30 -4.50 0.65
N ASN A 183 3.93 -5.22 -0.28
CA ASN A 183 3.96 -6.68 -0.24
C ASN A 183 5.18 -7.13 0.55
N VAL A 184 4.99 -8.15 1.38
CA VAL A 184 6.04 -8.73 2.20
C VAL A 184 6.06 -10.24 2.06
N MET A 185 7.24 -10.83 2.26
CA MET A 185 7.45 -12.27 2.23
C MET A 185 8.18 -12.73 3.49
N ARG A 186 7.83 -13.90 4.03
CA ARG A 186 8.46 -14.44 5.23
C ARG A 186 9.95 -14.64 5.01
N ARG A 187 10.76 -14.32 6.02
CA ARG A 187 12.22 -14.40 5.94
C ARG A 187 12.74 -15.83 5.81
N ASP A 188 12.00 -16.82 6.30
CA ASP A 188 12.39 -18.24 6.31
C ASP A 188 12.20 -18.96 4.96
N LEU A 189 11.74 -18.26 3.92
CA LEU A 189 11.50 -18.87 2.60
C LEU A 189 12.77 -19.24 1.83
N GLY A 190 13.90 -18.62 2.17
CA GLY A 190 15.18 -18.76 1.47
C GLY A 190 15.32 -17.80 0.29
N GLU A 191 16.56 -17.44 -0.02
CA GLU A 191 16.89 -16.36 -0.95
C GLU A 191 16.46 -16.63 -2.40
N ASP A 192 16.55 -17.89 -2.85
CA ASP A 192 16.12 -18.29 -4.18
C ASP A 192 14.62 -18.13 -4.38
N LEU A 193 13.82 -18.53 -3.38
CA LEU A 193 12.38 -18.35 -3.43
C LEU A 193 12.00 -16.87 -3.30
N HIS A 194 12.72 -16.09 -2.49
CA HIS A 194 12.52 -14.63 -2.43
C HIS A 194 12.71 -13.97 -3.80
N ARG A 195 13.80 -14.30 -4.51
CA ARG A 195 14.07 -13.81 -5.86
C ARG A 195 12.97 -14.24 -6.83
N ALA A 196 12.59 -15.51 -6.81
CA ALA A 196 11.57 -16.05 -7.71
C ALA A 196 10.19 -15.37 -7.49
N LEU A 197 9.78 -15.18 -6.23
CA LEU A 197 8.51 -14.51 -5.90
C LEU A 197 8.50 -13.05 -6.33
N SER A 198 9.61 -12.34 -6.09
CA SER A 198 9.74 -10.93 -6.49
C SER A 198 9.77 -10.79 -8.01
N GLN A 199 10.47 -11.67 -8.73
CA GLN A 199 10.45 -11.66 -10.19
C GLN A 199 9.05 -11.97 -10.73
N ALA A 200 8.38 -12.98 -10.20
CA ALA A 200 7.05 -13.36 -10.66
C ALA A 200 6.00 -12.27 -10.42
N LEU A 201 6.07 -11.52 -9.30
CA LEU A 201 5.19 -10.37 -9.10
C LEU A 201 5.51 -9.21 -10.06
N ARG A 202 6.79 -8.96 -10.36
CA ARG A 202 7.18 -7.99 -11.42
C ARG A 202 6.61 -8.40 -12.78
N ASP A 203 6.75 -9.67 -13.14
CA ASP A 203 6.25 -10.21 -14.40
C ASP A 203 4.72 -10.16 -14.46
N SER A 204 4.05 -10.39 -13.31
CA SER A 204 2.60 -10.29 -13.22
C SER A 204 2.10 -8.87 -13.47
N ILE A 205 2.73 -7.87 -12.84
CA ILE A 205 2.43 -6.45 -13.05
C ILE A 205 2.68 -6.05 -14.51
N ALA A 206 3.82 -6.47 -15.07
CA ALA A 206 4.17 -6.18 -16.45
C ALA A 206 3.17 -6.81 -17.43
N TRP A 207 2.75 -8.05 -17.16
CA TRP A 207 1.76 -8.77 -17.95
C TRP A 207 0.40 -8.06 -17.89
N ALA A 208 -0.05 -7.66 -16.70
CA ALA A 208 -1.32 -6.94 -16.52
C ALA A 208 -1.31 -5.59 -17.26
N HIS A 209 -0.19 -4.87 -17.26
CA HIS A 209 -0.04 -3.64 -18.05
C HIS A 209 0.04 -3.89 -19.57
N ALA A 210 0.53 -5.05 -20.01
CA ALA A 210 0.53 -5.41 -21.43
C ALA A 210 -0.86 -5.88 -21.93
N HIS A 211 -1.72 -6.35 -21.01
CA HIS A 211 -3.05 -6.89 -21.30
C HIS A 211 -4.10 -6.21 -20.41
N VAL A 212 -4.13 -4.87 -20.46
CA VAL A 212 -4.91 -4.02 -19.53
C VAL A 212 -6.38 -4.41 -19.51
N ASP A 213 -7.01 -4.60 -20.68
CA ASP A 213 -8.44 -4.92 -20.74
C ASP A 213 -8.78 -6.24 -20.02
N GLU A 214 -7.96 -7.28 -20.21
CA GLU A 214 -8.14 -8.58 -19.58
C GLU A 214 -7.94 -8.48 -18.05
N ALA A 215 -6.89 -7.77 -17.62
CA ALA A 215 -6.61 -7.57 -16.21
C ALA A 215 -7.66 -6.68 -15.51
N LEU A 216 -8.19 -5.66 -16.20
CA LEU A 216 -9.27 -4.83 -15.69
C LEU A 216 -10.57 -5.61 -15.59
N ASP A 217 -10.95 -6.40 -16.61
CA ASP A 217 -12.17 -7.22 -16.55
C ASP A 217 -12.14 -8.21 -15.37
N TYR A 218 -10.95 -8.69 -14.98
CA TYR A 218 -10.78 -9.44 -13.75
C TYR A 218 -10.90 -8.57 -12.49
N ALA A 219 -10.15 -7.46 -12.44
CA ALA A 219 -10.13 -6.53 -11.30
C ALA A 219 -11.52 -5.95 -10.98
N MET A 220 -12.33 -5.68 -12.00
CA MET A 220 -13.68 -5.13 -11.87
C MET A 220 -14.64 -6.05 -11.12
N ARG A 221 -14.37 -7.35 -11.03
CA ARG A 221 -15.15 -8.29 -10.20
C ARG A 221 -15.02 -7.99 -8.70
N TYR A 222 -13.98 -7.24 -8.35
CA TYR A 222 -13.67 -6.77 -6.99
C TYR A 222 -13.96 -5.27 -6.83
N GLY A 223 -14.35 -4.59 -7.92
CA GLY A 223 -14.75 -3.19 -7.89
C GLY A 223 -16.12 -3.02 -7.25
N ARG A 224 -16.17 -2.40 -6.06
CA ARG A 224 -17.39 -2.19 -5.27
C ARG A 224 -18.21 -0.99 -5.79
N GLY A 225 -18.57 -1.02 -7.07
CA GLY A 225 -19.34 0.06 -7.73
C GLY A 225 -18.49 1.10 -8.48
N ILE A 226 -17.21 0.79 -8.70
CA ILE A 226 -16.32 1.60 -9.55
C ILE A 226 -16.61 1.28 -11.01
N ASP A 227 -16.52 2.26 -11.90
CA ASP A 227 -16.53 2.05 -13.35
C ASP A 227 -15.12 1.66 -13.87
N LYS A 228 -15.04 1.27 -15.15
CA LYS A 228 -13.76 0.85 -15.75
C LYS A 228 -12.70 1.96 -15.75
N ASP A 229 -13.12 3.23 -15.71
CA ASP A 229 -12.23 4.38 -15.76
C ASP A 229 -11.53 4.59 -14.41
N GLY A 230 -12.27 4.49 -13.29
CA GLY A 230 -11.69 4.53 -11.94
C GLY A 230 -10.72 3.38 -11.66
N ALA A 231 -11.03 2.16 -12.11
CA ALA A 231 -10.12 1.02 -12.00
C ALA A 231 -8.85 1.21 -12.87
N SER A 232 -9.00 1.78 -14.07
CA SER A 232 -7.89 2.11 -14.96
C SER A 232 -6.96 3.15 -14.36
N GLU A 233 -7.49 4.16 -13.67
CA GLU A 233 -6.70 5.22 -13.04
C GLU A 233 -5.89 4.70 -11.85
N GLY A 234 -6.51 3.88 -10.98
CA GLY A 234 -5.80 3.16 -9.91
C GLY A 234 -4.65 2.29 -10.43
N ALA A 235 -4.87 1.57 -11.54
CA ALA A 235 -3.83 0.78 -12.20
C ALA A 235 -2.70 1.67 -12.79
N ARG A 236 -3.02 2.85 -13.32
CA ARG A 236 -2.03 3.80 -13.88
C ARG A 236 -1.13 4.41 -12.79
N LEU A 237 -1.69 4.72 -11.62
CA LEU A 237 -0.94 5.30 -10.49
C LEU A 237 0.15 4.37 -9.93
N ARG A 238 0.02 3.06 -10.15
CA ARG A 238 0.97 2.04 -9.67
C ARG A 238 2.00 1.58 -10.71
N ARG A 239 2.13 2.27 -11.86
CA ARG A 239 3.19 1.97 -12.83
C ARG A 239 4.57 2.10 -12.17
N PRO A 240 5.53 1.20 -12.46
CA PRO A 240 6.92 1.42 -12.09
C PRO A 240 7.36 2.81 -12.59
N ALA A 241 7.97 3.61 -11.73
CA ALA A 241 8.58 4.86 -12.16
C ALA A 241 9.58 4.55 -13.29
N ASP A 242 9.53 5.32 -14.37
CA ASP A 242 10.55 5.25 -15.41
C ASP A 242 11.92 5.44 -14.75
N ARG A 243 12.75 4.39 -14.80
CA ARG A 243 14.06 4.35 -14.16
C ARG A 243 15.10 5.20 -14.89
N SER A 244 14.76 5.79 -16.03
CA SER A 244 15.63 6.67 -16.82
C SER A 244 16.19 7.87 -16.04
N GLY A 245 15.53 8.29 -14.95
CA GLY A 245 15.99 9.39 -14.09
C GLY A 245 16.89 8.99 -12.90
N LEU A 246 16.91 7.72 -12.49
CA LEU A 246 17.61 7.27 -11.27
C LEU A 246 19.11 7.01 -11.48
N GLU A 247 19.58 6.89 -12.72
CA GLU A 247 21.02 6.76 -13.02
C GLU A 247 21.80 8.07 -12.78
N LYS A 248 21.13 9.22 -12.69
CA LYS A 248 21.78 10.53 -12.49
C LYS A 248 22.15 10.83 -11.03
N LEU A 249 21.78 9.98 -10.08
CA LEU A 249 22.04 10.17 -8.64
C LEU A 249 23.13 9.27 -8.06
N ARG A 250 23.91 8.57 -8.90
CA ARG A 250 25.12 7.90 -8.40
C ARG A 250 26.19 8.94 -8.08
N PRO A 251 26.78 8.95 -6.86
CA PRO A 251 27.95 9.77 -6.60
C PRO A 251 29.08 9.33 -7.52
N SER A 252 29.69 10.28 -8.23
CA SER A 252 30.89 10.04 -9.02
C SER A 252 32.02 9.63 -8.08
N THR A 253 32.36 8.34 -8.04
CA THR A 253 33.61 7.88 -7.45
C THR A 253 34.76 8.20 -8.41
N SER A 254 35.18 9.45 -8.44
CA SER A 254 36.50 9.81 -8.97
C SER A 254 37.53 9.50 -7.88
N GLY A 255 38.26 8.40 -8.04
CA GLY A 255 39.42 8.11 -7.22
C GLY A 255 40.54 9.11 -7.51
N GLU A 256 40.91 9.91 -6.52
CA GLU A 256 42.24 10.49 -6.45
C GLU A 256 43.11 9.61 -5.57
N SER A 257 43.99 8.84 -6.21
CA SER A 257 45.13 8.23 -5.55
C SER A 257 46.11 9.34 -5.14
N ARG A 258 46.15 9.69 -3.85
CA ARG A 258 47.30 10.42 -3.29
C ARG A 258 48.27 9.42 -2.69
N THR A 259 49.27 9.07 -3.49
CA THR A 259 50.51 8.43 -3.05
C THR A 259 51.16 9.32 -1.98
N ARG A 260 51.24 8.83 -0.75
CA ARG A 260 52.10 9.44 0.28
C ARG A 260 53.54 9.01 -0.01
N SER A 261 54.34 9.96 -0.47
CA SER A 261 55.79 9.86 -0.55
C SER A 261 56.37 9.76 0.87
N SER A 262 57.15 8.70 1.08
CA SER A 262 58.03 8.51 2.23
C SER A 262 59.26 9.40 2.09
N ALA A 263 59.45 10.35 2.99
CA ALA A 263 60.75 10.96 3.24
C ALA A 263 61.16 10.62 4.67
N GLY A 264 62.25 9.86 4.79
CA GLY A 264 62.94 9.60 6.04
C GLY A 264 64.30 10.27 6.07
N ARG A 265 64.72 10.63 7.30
CA ARG A 265 66.05 11.05 7.77
C ARG A 265 66.44 12.49 7.37
N ALA A 266 67.03 13.32 8.24
CA ALA A 266 67.72 13.12 9.51
C ALA A 266 67.38 14.24 10.51
#